data_AF-J1SE48-F1
#
_entry.id   AF-J1SE48-F1
#
_cell.length_a   1.000
_cell.length_b   1.000
_cell.length_c   1.000
_cell.angle_alpha   90.00
_cell.angle_beta   90.00
_cell.angle_gamma   90.00
#
_symmetry.space_group_name_H-M   'P 1'
#
loop_
_entity.id
_entity.type
_entity.pdbx_description
1 polymer ?
#
loop_
_entity_poly.entity_id
_entity_poly.type
_entity_poly.pdbx_seq_one_letter_code
_entity_poly.pdbx_strand_id
1 'polypeptide(L)'
;MDKLLDSFETVFGNGFLKYFKEQEKKHNYFKLNDYKKVIEKFVDDEQRERVNYYSRKHVHFTRFLLISIEKFQNNGRSIDFTELDHKGKLIWQLEHIIPQSKFEPGDSDKNKLGNLTLLHRDTNVKISDKDFNGKKKVLNDESESMFYINDVFRKDNFEKSDIDKRLSDLTNDLNDIIDNHFDAYCEKVLKMKNMELNNE
;
A
#
# COMPACT_ATOMS: atom_id res chain seq x y z
N MET A 1 -15.58 -16.83 3.23
CA MET A 1 -15.32 -15.47 2.71
C MET A 1 -15.57 -14.34 3.70
N ASP A 2 -16.54 -14.43 4.63
CA ASP A 2 -16.83 -13.33 5.57
C ASP A 2 -15.63 -12.91 6.42
N LYS A 3 -14.84 -13.88 6.91
CA LYS A 3 -13.61 -13.59 7.67
C LYS A 3 -12.60 -12.76 6.89
N LEU A 4 -12.46 -13.02 5.59
CA LEU A 4 -11.60 -12.24 4.72
C LEU A 4 -12.09 -10.79 4.62
N LEU A 5 -13.41 -10.58 4.53
CA LEU A 5 -14.00 -9.25 4.47
C LEU A 5 -13.84 -8.49 5.79
N ASP A 6 -14.04 -9.15 6.93
CA ASP A 6 -13.84 -8.58 8.26
C ASP A 6 -12.37 -8.18 8.48
N SER A 7 -11.45 -9.03 8.03
CA SER A 7 -10.02 -8.74 8.01
C SER A 7 -9.70 -7.54 7.12
N PHE A 8 -10.27 -7.47 5.92
CA PHE A 8 -10.05 -6.34 5.01
C PHE A 8 -10.54 -5.01 5.61
N GLU A 9 -11.70 -5.00 6.26
CA GLU A 9 -12.18 -3.84 6.99
C GLU A 9 -11.23 -3.44 8.11
N THR A 10 -10.80 -4.41 8.91
CA THR A 10 -9.94 -4.18 10.08
C THR A 10 -8.55 -3.67 9.70
N VAL A 11 -7.98 -4.18 8.62
CA VAL A 11 -6.56 -3.95 8.26
C VAL A 11 -6.40 -2.77 7.29
N PHE A 12 -7.34 -2.63 6.34
CA PHE A 12 -7.25 -1.64 5.26
C PHE A 12 -8.36 -0.58 5.32
N GLY A 13 -9.35 -0.77 6.20
CA GLY A 13 -10.43 0.17 6.44
C GLY A 13 -11.63 0.00 5.50
N ASN A 14 -12.74 0.61 5.91
CA ASN A 14 -14.03 0.55 5.20
C ASN A 14 -13.97 1.03 3.74
N GLY A 15 -13.12 2.01 3.44
CA GLY A 15 -12.92 2.49 2.07
C GLY A 15 -12.37 1.40 1.14
N PHE A 16 -11.39 0.63 1.62
CA PHE A 16 -10.86 -0.50 0.86
C PHE A 16 -11.87 -1.63 0.75
N LEU A 17 -12.56 -1.99 1.84
CA LEU A 17 -13.58 -3.05 1.80
C LEU A 17 -14.66 -2.75 0.74
N LYS A 18 -15.14 -1.50 0.68
CA LYS A 18 -16.10 -1.08 -0.34
C LYS A 18 -15.51 -1.20 -1.75
N TYR A 19 -14.28 -0.73 -1.94
CA TYR A 19 -13.56 -0.84 -3.21
C TYR A 19 -13.43 -2.29 -3.68
N PHE A 20 -12.97 -3.17 -2.80
CA PHE A 20 -12.83 -4.60 -3.08
C PHE A 20 -14.17 -5.24 -3.45
N LYS A 21 -15.25 -4.96 -2.69
CA LYS A 21 -16.61 -5.45 -3.01
C LYS A 21 -17.12 -4.97 -4.37
N GLU A 22 -16.73 -3.77 -4.81
CA GLU A 22 -17.06 -3.28 -6.16
C GLU A 22 -16.30 -4.05 -7.25
N GLN A 23 -15.03 -4.42 -7.03
CA GLN A 23 -14.29 -5.26 -7.96
C GLN A 23 -14.78 -6.71 -7.95
N GLU A 24 -15.08 -7.25 -6.77
CA GLU A 24 -15.69 -8.56 -6.63
C GLU A 24 -16.97 -8.69 -7.46
N LYS A 25 -17.86 -7.69 -7.43
CA LYS A 25 -19.08 -7.71 -8.24
C LYS A 25 -18.82 -7.75 -9.75
N LYS A 26 -17.71 -7.17 -10.21
CA LYS A 26 -17.37 -7.13 -11.64
C LYS A 26 -16.69 -8.42 -12.10
N HIS A 27 -15.79 -8.94 -11.27
CA HIS A 27 -14.86 -10.00 -11.66
C HIS A 27 -15.21 -11.37 -11.05
N ASN A 28 -16.09 -11.41 -10.03
CA ASN A 28 -16.58 -12.60 -9.34
C ASN A 28 -15.46 -13.45 -8.70
N TYR A 29 -14.53 -12.84 -7.96
CA TYR A 29 -13.41 -13.54 -7.33
C TYR A 29 -13.90 -14.59 -6.31
N PHE A 30 -15.01 -14.36 -5.61
CA PHE A 30 -15.54 -15.30 -4.60
C PHE A 30 -15.92 -16.66 -5.17
N LYS A 31 -16.14 -16.78 -6.50
CA LYS A 31 -16.33 -18.08 -7.15
C LYS A 31 -15.11 -18.99 -7.08
N LEU A 32 -13.93 -18.43 -6.82
CA LEU A 32 -12.69 -19.19 -6.65
C LEU A 32 -12.67 -19.99 -5.34
N ASN A 33 -13.50 -19.61 -4.36
CA ASN A 33 -13.67 -20.28 -3.06
C ASN A 33 -12.35 -20.61 -2.34
N ASP A 34 -11.38 -19.70 -2.43
CA ASP A 34 -10.04 -19.84 -1.87
C ASP A 34 -9.47 -18.44 -1.65
N TYR A 35 -9.03 -18.13 -0.43
CA TYR A 35 -8.57 -16.77 -0.09
C TYR A 35 -7.35 -16.36 -0.90
N LYS A 36 -6.41 -17.28 -1.12
CA LYS A 36 -5.19 -16.99 -1.88
C LYS A 36 -5.57 -16.64 -3.31
N LYS A 37 -6.35 -17.49 -3.96
CA LYS A 37 -6.79 -17.26 -5.35
C LYS A 37 -7.62 -15.99 -5.50
N VAL A 38 -8.47 -15.67 -4.52
CA VAL A 38 -9.24 -14.42 -4.50
C VAL A 38 -8.31 -13.21 -4.48
N ILE A 39 -7.29 -13.22 -3.62
CA ILE A 39 -6.35 -12.10 -3.47
C ILE A 39 -5.42 -12.01 -4.69
N GLU A 40 -4.85 -13.12 -5.14
CA GLU A 40 -4.04 -13.21 -6.36
C GLU A 40 -4.81 -12.61 -7.54
N LYS A 41 -6.04 -13.07 -7.76
CA LYS A 41 -6.82 -12.63 -8.91
C LYS A 41 -7.22 -11.14 -8.82
N PHE A 42 -7.51 -10.66 -7.62
CA PHE A 42 -7.73 -9.24 -7.38
C PHE A 42 -6.48 -8.41 -7.68
N VAL A 43 -5.31 -8.84 -7.21
CA VAL A 43 -4.04 -8.14 -7.46
C VAL A 43 -3.70 -8.15 -8.95
N ASP A 44 -3.81 -9.29 -9.62
CA ASP A 44 -3.58 -9.42 -11.06
C ASP A 44 -4.46 -8.46 -11.87
N ASP A 45 -5.77 -8.49 -11.63
CA ASP A 45 -6.72 -7.65 -12.36
C ASP A 45 -6.48 -6.15 -12.09
N GLU A 46 -6.07 -5.81 -10.87
CA GLU A 46 -5.76 -4.44 -10.51
C GLU A 46 -4.44 -3.94 -11.10
N GLN A 47 -3.41 -4.79 -11.24
CA GLN A 47 -2.08 -4.42 -11.74
C GLN A 47 -1.96 -4.41 -13.27
N ARG A 48 -2.68 -5.30 -13.97
CA ARG A 48 -2.46 -5.64 -15.40
C ARG A 48 -2.28 -4.46 -16.36
N GLU A 49 -2.93 -3.33 -16.11
CA GLU A 49 -2.84 -2.12 -16.95
C GLU A 49 -2.65 -0.84 -16.14
N ARG A 50 -2.15 -0.96 -14.90
CA ARG A 50 -2.14 0.19 -13.98
C ARG A 50 -0.94 1.09 -14.21
N VAL A 51 -1.21 2.25 -14.79
CA VAL A 51 -0.24 3.34 -14.95
C VAL A 51 -0.38 4.46 -13.91
N ASN A 52 -1.51 4.51 -13.18
CA ASN A 52 -1.78 5.54 -12.18
C ASN A 52 -2.22 4.94 -10.85
N TYR A 53 -1.45 5.20 -9.80
CA TYR A 53 -1.66 4.69 -8.44
C TYR A 53 -2.14 5.78 -7.47
N TYR A 54 -2.30 7.03 -7.91
CA TYR A 54 -2.65 8.15 -7.03
C TYR A 54 -4.09 8.66 -7.21
N SER A 55 -4.78 8.28 -8.28
CA SER A 55 -6.15 8.75 -8.54
C SER A 55 -7.11 8.40 -7.39
N ARG A 56 -8.19 9.19 -7.22
CA ARG A 56 -9.21 8.95 -6.17
C ARG A 56 -9.80 7.54 -6.19
N LYS A 57 -9.84 6.89 -7.36
CA LYS A 57 -10.34 5.51 -7.48
C LYS A 57 -9.26 4.49 -7.15
N HIS A 58 -7.98 4.79 -7.43
CA HIS A 58 -6.87 3.86 -7.29
C HIS A 58 -6.22 3.89 -5.90
N VAL A 59 -6.43 4.97 -5.13
CA VAL A 59 -5.86 5.14 -3.78
C VAL A 59 -6.12 3.95 -2.87
N HIS A 60 -7.28 3.29 -2.97
CA HIS A 60 -7.61 2.13 -2.14
C HIS A 60 -6.72 0.93 -2.44
N PHE A 61 -6.49 0.62 -3.71
CA PHE A 61 -5.58 -0.44 -4.12
C PHE A 61 -4.12 -0.12 -3.78
N THR A 62 -3.67 1.11 -4.05
CA THR A 62 -2.30 1.53 -3.74
C THR A 62 -2.01 1.45 -2.25
N ARG A 63 -2.97 1.84 -1.41
CA ARG A 63 -2.86 1.69 0.03
C ARG A 63 -2.84 0.23 0.45
N PHE A 64 -3.70 -0.61 -0.11
CA PHE A 64 -3.67 -2.05 0.13
C PHE A 64 -2.27 -2.62 -0.13
N LEU A 65 -1.69 -2.36 -1.30
CA LEU A 65 -0.35 -2.83 -1.65
C LEU A 65 0.71 -2.34 -0.65
N LEU A 66 0.79 -1.03 -0.39
CA LEU A 66 1.80 -0.47 0.51
C LEU A 66 1.64 -0.96 1.96
N ILE A 67 0.40 -1.07 2.46
CA ILE A 67 0.11 -1.57 3.81
C ILE A 67 0.44 -3.06 3.91
N SER A 68 0.12 -3.85 2.89
CA SER A 68 0.42 -5.28 2.86
C SER A 68 1.92 -5.54 2.93
N ILE A 69 2.71 -4.86 2.09
CA ILE A 69 4.17 -4.96 2.10
C ILE A 69 4.72 -4.49 3.44
N GLU A 70 4.32 -3.29 3.90
CA GLU A 70 4.82 -2.75 5.16
C GLU A 70 4.51 -3.68 6.31
N LYS A 71 3.27 -4.11 6.49
CA LYS A 71 2.89 -4.99 7.61
C LYS A 71 3.58 -6.34 7.57
N PHE A 72 3.86 -6.89 6.38
CA PHE A 72 4.54 -8.16 6.24
C PHE A 72 6.03 -8.06 6.60
N GLN A 73 6.71 -7.03 6.08
CA GLN A 73 8.13 -6.77 6.30
C GLN A 73 8.42 -6.19 7.70
N ASN A 74 7.40 -5.61 8.33
CA ASN A 74 7.54 -4.96 9.62
C ASN A 74 7.78 -6.00 10.72
N ASN A 75 8.96 -5.91 11.33
CA ASN A 75 9.48 -6.74 12.42
C ASN A 75 8.78 -6.48 13.78
N GLY A 76 7.45 -6.51 13.81
CA GLY A 76 6.66 -6.48 15.05
C GLY A 76 6.16 -5.11 15.52
N ARG A 77 6.29 -4.03 14.74
CA ARG A 77 5.65 -2.74 15.09
C ARG A 77 4.16 -2.79 14.74
N SER A 78 3.29 -2.67 15.74
CA SER A 78 1.85 -2.54 15.51
C SER A 78 1.52 -1.11 15.10
N ILE A 79 1.25 -0.90 13.80
CA ILE A 79 0.78 0.39 13.25
C ILE A 79 -0.64 0.22 12.75
N ASP A 80 -1.52 1.14 13.13
CA ASP A 80 -2.88 1.22 12.58
C ASP A 80 -2.92 2.20 11.40
N PHE A 81 -2.91 1.66 10.17
CA PHE A 81 -3.02 2.47 8.96
C PHE A 81 -4.45 2.92 8.65
N THR A 82 -5.44 2.49 9.44
CA THR A 82 -6.86 2.85 9.29
C THR A 82 -7.28 4.02 10.18
N GLU A 83 -6.36 4.52 11.00
CA GLU A 83 -6.58 5.63 11.92
C GLU A 83 -7.20 6.85 11.22
N LEU A 84 -8.24 7.42 11.84
CA LEU A 84 -9.01 8.55 11.33
C LEU A 84 -8.86 9.77 12.23
N ASP A 85 -8.80 10.96 11.64
CA ASP A 85 -8.92 12.21 12.38
C ASP A 85 -10.36 12.44 12.89
N HIS A 86 -10.55 13.49 13.70
CA HIS A 86 -11.86 13.89 14.23
C HIS A 86 -12.91 14.22 13.16
N LYS A 87 -12.53 14.33 11.88
CA LYS A 87 -13.43 14.55 10.72
C LYS A 87 -13.65 13.27 9.91
N GLY A 88 -13.16 12.12 10.38
CA GLY A 88 -13.27 10.84 9.69
C GLY A 88 -12.34 10.71 8.49
N LYS A 89 -11.25 11.49 8.42
CA LYS A 89 -10.26 11.39 7.33
C LYS A 89 -9.06 10.54 7.76
N LEU A 90 -8.57 9.70 6.86
CA LEU A 90 -7.38 8.89 7.09
C LEU A 90 -6.17 9.76 7.47
N ILE A 91 -5.53 9.40 8.57
CA ILE A 91 -4.32 10.05 9.09
C ILE A 91 -3.10 9.67 8.25
N TRP A 92 -2.99 8.41 7.86
CA TRP A 92 -1.94 7.94 6.96
C TRP A 92 -2.29 8.33 5.52
N GLN A 93 -1.45 9.13 4.87
CA GLN A 93 -1.72 9.74 3.58
C GLN A 93 -0.74 9.23 2.53
N LEU A 94 -1.21 9.05 1.28
CA LEU A 94 -0.31 8.85 0.17
C LEU A 94 0.51 10.12 -0.05
N GLU A 95 1.81 9.96 -0.19
CA GLU A 95 2.74 11.04 -0.45
C GLU A 95 3.65 10.71 -1.63
N HIS A 96 3.97 11.72 -2.43
CA HIS A 96 4.90 11.61 -3.55
C HIS A 96 6.35 11.71 -3.05
N ILE A 97 7.21 10.77 -3.38
CA ILE A 97 8.63 10.81 -2.98
C ILE A 97 9.33 11.98 -3.68
N ILE A 98 9.23 12.05 -5.01
CA ILE A 98 9.56 13.23 -5.80
C ILE A 98 8.30 14.09 -5.90
N PRO A 99 8.31 15.37 -5.47
CA PRO A 99 7.14 16.22 -5.51
C PRO A 99 6.50 16.33 -6.88
N GLN A 100 5.16 16.41 -6.92
CA GLN A 100 4.40 16.54 -8.17
C GLN A 100 4.84 17.74 -9.03
N SER A 101 5.32 18.82 -8.41
CA SER A 101 5.80 20.02 -9.10
C SER A 101 7.08 19.81 -9.92
N LYS A 102 7.76 18.66 -9.79
CA LYS A 102 8.94 18.28 -10.56
C LYS A 102 8.61 17.48 -11.83
N PHE A 103 7.33 17.30 -12.13
CA PHE A 103 6.85 16.53 -13.28
C PHE A 103 6.10 17.45 -14.24
N GLU A 104 6.39 17.29 -15.53
CA GLU A 104 5.66 18.01 -16.58
C GLU A 104 4.21 17.53 -16.65
N PRO A 105 3.28 18.36 -17.17
CA PRO A 105 1.93 17.91 -17.48
C PRO A 105 1.94 16.68 -18.38
N GLY A 106 1.25 15.61 -17.97
CA GLY A 106 1.17 14.35 -18.72
C GLY A 106 2.26 13.32 -18.39
N ASP A 107 3.27 13.68 -17.60
CA ASP A 107 4.30 12.76 -17.13
C ASP A 107 3.67 11.70 -16.20
N SER A 108 3.68 10.44 -16.66
CA SER A 108 3.04 9.31 -15.99
C SER A 108 3.80 8.87 -14.73
N ASP A 109 5.13 9.09 -14.69
CA ASP A 109 5.99 8.72 -13.56
C ASP A 109 5.53 9.39 -12.26
N LYS A 110 4.96 10.59 -12.38
CA LYS A 110 4.38 11.34 -11.26
C LYS A 110 3.49 10.46 -10.40
N ASN A 111 2.60 9.67 -11.00
CA ASN A 111 1.59 8.88 -10.28
C ASN A 111 1.90 7.38 -10.30
N LYS A 112 3.11 6.96 -10.70
CA LYS A 112 3.53 5.56 -10.61
C LYS A 112 3.73 5.16 -9.15
N LEU A 113 3.48 3.88 -8.86
CA LEU A 113 3.65 3.30 -7.53
C LEU A 113 5.04 3.57 -6.94
N GLY A 114 6.08 3.46 -7.77
CA GLY A 114 7.46 3.70 -7.35
C GLY A 114 7.72 5.11 -6.81
N ASN A 115 6.90 6.10 -7.17
CA ASN A 115 6.97 7.46 -6.65
C ASN A 115 6.03 7.73 -5.46
N LEU A 116 5.35 6.71 -4.94
CA LEU A 116 4.37 6.85 -3.86
C LEU A 116 4.80 6.11 -2.60
N THR A 117 4.43 6.67 -1.46
CA THR A 117 4.56 6.05 -0.14
C THR A 117 3.42 6.45 0.79
N LEU A 118 3.42 5.96 2.04
CA LEU A 118 2.52 6.39 3.11
C LEU A 118 3.27 7.10 4.21
N LEU A 119 2.79 8.29 4.59
CA LEU A 119 3.29 9.06 5.72
C LEU A 119 2.14 9.45 6.66
N HIS A 120 2.45 9.63 7.94
CA HIS A 120 1.52 10.19 8.90
C HIS A 120 1.23 11.66 8.53
N ARG A 121 -0.01 12.11 8.73
CA ARG A 121 -0.43 13.48 8.39
C ARG A 121 0.49 14.55 8.95
N ASP A 122 0.91 14.44 10.21
CA ASP A 122 1.76 15.45 10.85
C ASP A 122 3.13 15.54 10.18
N THR A 123 3.72 14.39 9.84
CA THR A 123 4.95 14.29 9.06
C THR A 123 4.75 14.87 7.66
N ASN A 124 3.62 14.55 7.02
CA ASN A 124 3.31 15.05 5.70
C ASN A 124 3.14 16.58 5.66
N VAL A 125 2.57 17.17 6.73
CA VAL A 125 2.48 18.63 6.90
C VAL A 125 3.86 19.27 7.05
N LYS A 126 4.77 18.65 7.84
CA LYS A 126 6.16 19.13 7.99
C LYS A 126 6.96 19.06 6.68
N ILE A 127 6.70 18.02 5.89
CA ILE A 127 7.31 17.82 4.58
C ILE A 127 6.79 18.86 3.58
N SER A 128 5.47 19.06 3.51
CA SER A 128 4.84 19.99 2.58
C SER A 128 5.32 19.79 1.13
N ASP A 129 5.83 20.84 0.48
CA ASP A 129 6.30 20.84 -0.92
C ASP A 129 7.82 20.65 -1.06
N LYS A 130 8.53 20.25 0.02
CA LYS A 130 9.97 20.02 0.00
C LYS A 130 10.38 19.03 -1.09
N ASP A 131 11.56 19.24 -1.67
CA ASP A 131 12.19 18.25 -2.53
C ASP A 131 12.63 16.99 -1.76
N PHE A 132 13.05 15.94 -2.48
CA PHE A 132 13.46 14.66 -1.89
C PHE A 132 14.44 14.82 -0.71
N ASN A 133 15.46 15.67 -0.86
CA ASN A 133 16.45 15.91 0.18
C ASN A 133 15.85 16.63 1.40
N GLY A 134 14.94 17.58 1.17
CA GLY A 134 14.17 18.20 2.23
C GLY A 134 13.25 17.22 2.96
N LYS A 135 12.58 16.30 2.23
CA LYS A 135 11.73 15.24 2.83
C LYS A 135 12.57 14.29 3.67
N LYS A 136 13.69 13.82 3.12
CA LYS A 136 14.67 12.98 3.80
C LYS A 136 15.10 13.57 5.14
N LYS A 137 15.47 14.86 5.15
CA LYS A 137 15.87 15.55 6.40
C LYS A 137 14.77 15.56 7.46
N VAL A 138 13.52 15.79 7.07
CA VAL A 138 12.38 15.74 8.00
C VAL A 138 12.16 14.33 8.52
N LEU A 139 12.21 13.32 7.64
CA LEU A 139 11.95 11.93 8.01
C LEU A 139 13.04 11.31 8.88
N ASN A 140 14.29 11.78 8.80
CA ASN A 140 15.39 11.24 9.60
C ASN A 140 15.11 11.25 11.12
N ASP A 141 14.31 12.20 11.60
CA ASP A 141 13.94 12.33 13.00
C ASP A 141 12.60 11.62 13.34
N GLU A 142 11.93 11.04 12.34
CA GLU A 142 10.63 10.39 12.48
C GLU A 142 10.76 8.87 12.45
N SER A 143 9.95 8.19 13.25
CA SER A 143 9.91 6.71 13.26
C SER A 143 9.53 6.10 11.90
N GLU A 144 8.84 6.88 11.07
CA GLU A 144 8.42 6.53 9.71
C GLU A 144 9.61 6.27 8.76
N SER A 145 10.80 6.81 9.05
CA SER A 145 12.02 6.49 8.28
C SER A 145 12.45 5.04 8.40
N MET A 146 11.97 4.33 9.42
CA MET A 146 12.26 2.92 9.67
C MET A 146 11.22 1.98 9.04
N PHE A 147 10.24 2.52 8.32
CA PHE A 147 9.27 1.72 7.58
C PHE A 147 9.94 1.19 6.32
N TYR A 148 9.60 -0.05 5.95
CA TYR A 148 10.11 -0.67 4.74
C TYR A 148 9.72 0.15 3.51
N ILE A 149 8.47 0.57 3.41
CA ILE A 149 8.00 1.38 2.26
C ILE A 149 8.64 2.77 2.17
N ASN A 150 9.22 3.28 3.26
CA ASN A 150 9.90 4.57 3.32
C ASN A 150 11.43 4.47 3.26
N ASP A 151 11.98 3.26 3.07
CA ASP A 151 13.42 3.03 3.04
C ASP A 151 14.17 3.88 2.01
N VAL A 152 13.47 4.28 0.95
CA VAL A 152 13.92 5.15 -0.13
C VAL A 152 14.54 6.44 0.39
N PHE A 153 14.01 7.01 1.48
CA PHE A 153 14.53 8.24 2.06
C PHE A 153 15.86 8.04 2.79
N ARG A 154 16.31 6.81 3.02
CA ARG A 154 17.63 6.51 3.57
C ARG A 154 18.73 6.55 2.50
N LYS A 155 18.37 6.43 1.22
CA LYS A 155 19.29 6.51 0.08
C LYS A 155 19.80 7.94 -0.11
N ASP A 156 20.98 8.09 -0.71
CA ASP A 156 21.59 9.40 -0.94
C ASP A 156 20.80 10.27 -1.93
N ASN A 157 20.31 9.65 -3.01
CA ASN A 157 19.44 10.27 -4.00
C ASN A 157 18.25 9.36 -4.34
N PHE A 158 17.24 9.97 -4.96
CA PHE A 158 16.15 9.28 -5.63
C PHE A 158 15.69 10.15 -6.81
N GLU A 159 15.89 9.63 -8.01
CA GLU A 159 15.66 10.32 -9.26
C GLU A 159 14.51 9.66 -10.03
N LYS A 160 14.04 10.32 -11.11
CA LYS A 160 12.93 9.77 -11.91
C LYS A 160 13.23 8.37 -12.45
N SER A 161 14.49 8.10 -12.81
CA SER A 161 14.94 6.79 -13.28
C SER A 161 14.78 5.68 -12.24
N ASP A 162 14.72 6.02 -10.94
CA ASP A 162 14.57 5.04 -9.87
C ASP A 162 13.09 4.64 -9.64
N ILE A 163 12.14 5.39 -10.20
CA ILE A 163 10.70 5.14 -10.02
C ILE A 163 10.31 3.78 -10.58
N ASP A 164 10.76 3.44 -11.79
CA ASP A 164 10.41 2.16 -12.42
C ASP A 164 11.03 0.98 -11.67
N LYS A 165 12.28 1.12 -11.22
CA LYS A 165 12.93 0.11 -10.40
C LYS A 165 12.15 -0.13 -9.10
N ARG A 166 11.82 0.94 -8.36
CA ARG A 166 11.05 0.82 -7.11
C ARG A 166 9.64 0.27 -7.35
N LEU A 167 9.01 0.59 -8.49
CA LEU A 167 7.72 0.00 -8.88
C LEU A 167 7.86 -1.51 -9.05
N SER A 168 8.87 -1.99 -9.77
CA SER A 168 9.14 -3.41 -9.93
C SER A 168 9.44 -4.08 -8.59
N ASP A 169 10.28 -3.48 -7.75
CA ASP A 169 10.64 -4.01 -6.42
C ASP A 169 9.38 -4.21 -5.56
N LEU A 170 8.53 -3.18 -5.42
CA LEU A 170 7.29 -3.27 -4.64
C LEU A 170 6.27 -4.26 -5.21
N THR A 171 6.22 -4.38 -6.54
CA THR A 171 5.29 -5.31 -7.20
C THR A 171 5.74 -6.76 -6.99
N ASN A 172 7.03 -7.01 -7.13
CA ASN A 172 7.64 -8.31 -6.85
C ASN A 172 7.51 -8.69 -5.38
N ASP A 173 7.71 -7.75 -4.45
CA ASP A 173 7.51 -7.97 -3.02
C ASP A 173 6.07 -8.42 -2.73
N LEU A 174 5.06 -7.72 -3.27
CA LEU A 174 3.66 -8.10 -3.06
C LEU A 174 3.35 -9.49 -3.62
N ASN A 175 3.83 -9.77 -4.84
CA ASN A 175 3.57 -11.05 -5.50
C ASN A 175 4.26 -12.20 -4.75
N ASP A 176 5.52 -12.04 -4.32
CA ASP A 176 6.23 -13.04 -3.52
C ASP A 176 5.54 -13.30 -2.18
N ILE A 177 5.06 -12.26 -1.50
CA ILE A 177 4.29 -12.38 -0.26
C ILE A 177 3.05 -13.26 -0.45
N ILE A 178 2.29 -13.03 -1.53
CA ILE A 178 1.05 -13.77 -1.80
C ILE A 178 1.34 -15.19 -2.31
N ASP A 179 2.30 -15.34 -3.21
CA ASP A 179 2.59 -16.60 -3.89
C ASP A 179 3.33 -17.58 -2.97
N ASN A 180 4.34 -17.09 -2.25
CA ASN A 180 5.28 -17.95 -1.51
C ASN A 180 5.09 -17.87 0.01
N HIS A 181 4.40 -16.85 0.52
CA HIS A 181 4.29 -16.60 1.96
C HIS A 181 2.85 -16.37 2.45
N PHE A 182 1.87 -16.94 1.76
CA PHE A 182 0.45 -16.68 2.01
C PHE A 182 0.02 -16.93 3.47
N ASP A 183 0.40 -18.05 4.08
CA ASP A 183 -0.01 -18.35 5.46
C ASP A 183 0.55 -17.31 6.44
N ALA A 184 1.82 -16.92 6.25
CA ALA A 184 2.45 -15.87 7.04
C ALA A 184 1.80 -14.50 6.77
N TYR A 185 1.34 -14.24 5.54
CA TYR A 185 0.59 -13.05 5.20
C TYR A 185 -0.77 -13.02 5.91
N CYS A 186 -1.49 -14.15 5.92
CA CYS A 186 -2.74 -14.30 6.66
C CYS A 186 -2.56 -13.97 8.14
N GLU A 187 -1.51 -14.51 8.77
CA GLU A 187 -1.26 -14.29 10.20
C GLU A 187 -0.76 -12.86 10.51
N LYS A 188 0.28 -12.40 9.79
CA LYS A 188 0.95 -11.12 10.07
C LYS A 188 0.16 -9.90 9.62
N VAL A 189 -0.47 -9.99 8.45
CA VAL A 189 -1.15 -8.85 7.82
C VAL A 189 -2.65 -8.94 8.04
N LEU A 190 -3.27 -10.05 7.62
CA LEU A 190 -4.72 -10.20 7.68
C LEU A 190 -5.23 -10.51 9.10
N LYS A 191 -4.35 -10.80 10.07
CA LYS A 191 -4.70 -11.16 11.45
C LYS A 191 -5.66 -12.36 11.52
N MET A 192 -5.59 -13.26 10.54
CA MET A 192 -6.39 -14.48 10.45
C MET A 192 -5.53 -15.65 10.94
N LYS A 193 -6.08 -16.51 11.80
CA LYS A 193 -5.32 -17.64 12.36
C LYS A 193 -5.41 -18.87 11.47
N ASN A 194 -4.38 -19.72 11.49
CA ASN A 194 -4.33 -20.98 10.74
C ASN A 194 -5.54 -21.92 10.93
N MET A 195 -6.19 -21.95 12.11
CA MET A 195 -7.42 -22.75 12.31
C MET A 195 -8.63 -22.23 11.49
N GLU A 196 -8.55 -21.00 10.99
CA GLU A 196 -9.61 -20.34 10.23
C GLU A 196 -9.47 -20.55 8.72
N LEU A 197 -8.28 -20.94 8.24
CA LEU A 197 -7.98 -21.24 6.84
C LEU A 197 -8.43 -22.66 6.44
N ASN A 198 -8.52 -23.59 7.39
CA ASN A 198 -8.85 -25.00 7.16
C ASN A 198 -10.33 -25.35 7.36
N ASN A 199 -11.20 -24.36 7.59
CA ASN A 199 -12.63 -24.55 7.89
C ASN A 199 -13.56 -24.01 6.78
N GLU A 200 -13.04 -23.76 5.58
CA GLU A 200 -13.83 -23.45 4.37
C GLU A 200 -13.57 -24.46 3.25
#